data_AF-A0A314YV94-F1
#
_entry.id   AF-A0A314YV94-F1
#
_cell.length_a   1.000
_cell.length_b   1.000
_cell.length_c   1.000
_cell.angle_alpha   90.00
_cell.angle_beta   90.00
_cell.angle_gamma   90.00
#
_symmetry.space_group_name_H-M   'P 1'
#
loop_
_entity.id
_entity.type
_entity.pdbx_description
1 polymer ?
#
loop_
_entity_poly.entity_id
_entity_poly.type
_entity_poly.pdbx_seq_one_letter_code
_entity_poly.pdbx_strand_id
1 'polypeptide(L)'
;MGFQLLMDKDKGVITLESLRSNSALLGLQNLRDDELVSMMREGDMDGDGALNQMEFCVLMFRLSPELMEESWIWLEHAMQEEQDNKRRQS
;
A
#
# COMPACT_ATOMS: atom_id res chain seq x y z
N MET A 1 -6.09 0.88 -8.79
CA MET A 1 -7.15 1.27 -7.82
C MET A 1 -6.58 1.98 -6.59
N GLY A 2 -5.42 1.58 -6.03
CA GLY A 2 -4.84 2.21 -4.82
C GLY A 2 -4.47 3.71 -4.95
N PHE A 3 -3.98 4.16 -6.11
CA PHE A 3 -3.57 5.56 -6.31
C PHE A 3 -4.68 6.56 -6.00
N GLN A 4 -5.89 6.36 -6.55
CA GLN A 4 -7.04 7.25 -6.30
C GLN A 4 -7.55 7.23 -4.86
N LEU A 5 -7.25 6.18 -4.10
CA LEU A 5 -7.62 6.11 -2.68
C LEU A 5 -6.65 6.93 -1.82
N LEU A 6 -5.38 7.03 -2.22
CA LEU A 6 -4.33 7.72 -1.47
C LEU A 6 -4.14 9.18 -1.88
N MET A 7 -4.53 9.52 -3.10
CA MET A 7 -4.31 10.83 -3.72
C MET A 7 -5.11 11.93 -3.02
N ASP A 8 -4.51 13.11 -2.98
CA ASP A 8 -5.21 14.36 -2.72
C ASP A 8 -6.11 14.69 -3.92
N LYS A 9 -7.42 14.78 -3.67
CA LYS A 9 -8.43 14.98 -4.73
C LYS A 9 -8.35 16.35 -5.39
N ASP A 10 -7.86 17.35 -4.66
CA ASP A 10 -7.74 18.72 -5.15
C ASP A 10 -6.44 18.89 -5.96
N LYS A 11 -5.37 18.19 -5.57
CA LYS A 11 -4.06 18.29 -6.24
C LYS A 11 -3.82 17.27 -7.35
N GLY A 12 -4.52 16.13 -7.34
CA GLY A 12 -4.32 15.09 -8.34
C GLY A 12 -3.08 14.21 -8.10
N VAL A 13 -2.40 14.38 -6.98
CA VAL A 13 -1.16 13.69 -6.60
C VAL A 13 -1.26 13.17 -5.17
N ILE A 14 -0.45 12.17 -4.81
CA ILE A 14 -0.36 11.73 -3.41
C ILE A 14 0.62 12.67 -2.71
N THR A 15 0.17 13.32 -1.64
CA THR A 15 1.04 14.10 -0.77
C THR A 15 1.31 13.33 0.51
N LEU A 16 2.32 13.72 1.31
CA LEU A 16 2.56 13.09 2.61
C LEU A 16 1.30 13.12 3.50
N GLU A 17 0.54 14.20 3.45
CA GLU A 17 -0.69 14.38 4.23
C GLU A 17 -1.83 13.47 3.73
N SER A 18 -2.02 13.38 2.41
CA SER A 18 -3.04 12.49 1.83
C SER A 18 -2.66 11.03 2.03
N LEU A 19 -1.37 10.69 1.88
CA LEU A 19 -0.85 9.36 2.16
C LEU A 19 -1.09 8.97 3.62
N ARG A 20 -0.77 9.84 4.58
CA ARG A 20 -0.99 9.59 6.01
C ARG A 20 -2.47 9.41 6.37
N SER A 21 -3.33 10.25 5.80
CA SER A 21 -4.76 10.22 6.12
C SER A 21 -5.46 9.01 5.48
N ASN A 22 -5.02 8.64 4.29
CA ASN A 22 -5.66 7.60 3.48
C ASN A 22 -4.96 6.23 3.59
N SER A 23 -3.77 6.15 4.18
CA SER A 23 -3.04 4.88 4.39
C SER A 23 -3.86 3.88 5.21
N ALA A 24 -4.69 4.37 6.13
CA ALA A 24 -5.64 3.56 6.88
C ALA A 24 -6.61 2.78 5.98
N LEU A 25 -7.00 3.34 4.82
CA LEU A 25 -7.90 2.68 3.86
C LEU A 25 -7.25 1.47 3.17
N LEU A 26 -5.92 1.41 3.15
CA LEU A 26 -5.15 0.28 2.62
C LEU A 26 -4.64 -0.65 3.73
N GLY A 27 -5.06 -0.46 4.98
CA GLY A 27 -4.56 -1.23 6.11
C GLY A 27 -3.11 -0.91 6.50
N LEU A 28 -2.54 0.16 5.95
CA LEU A 28 -1.17 0.63 6.22
C LEU A 28 -1.09 1.50 7.51
N GLN A 29 -2.12 1.45 8.35
CA GLN A 29 -2.24 2.20 9.60
C GLN A 29 -1.14 1.92 10.64
N ASN A 30 -0.35 0.85 10.46
CA ASN A 30 0.78 0.53 11.32
C ASN A 30 2.09 1.20 10.88
N LEU A 31 2.10 1.88 9.72
CA LEU A 31 3.26 2.64 9.27
C LEU A 31 3.39 3.93 10.08
N ARG A 32 4.59 4.16 10.59
CA ARG A 32 4.95 5.37 11.31
C ARG A 32 5.24 6.50 10.31
N ASP A 33 5.17 7.75 10.76
CA ASP A 33 5.43 8.92 9.92
C ASP A 33 6.81 8.84 9.21
N ASP A 34 7.84 8.28 9.86
CA ASP A 34 9.17 8.08 9.28
C ASP A 34 9.16 7.09 8.10
N GLU A 35 8.39 6.01 8.20
CA GLU A 35 8.21 5.03 7.11
C GLU A 35 7.49 5.67 5.92
N LEU A 36 6.43 6.45 6.17
CA LEU A 36 5.69 7.16 5.13
C LEU A 36 6.55 8.20 4.42
N VAL A 37 7.39 8.93 5.17
CA VAL A 37 8.36 9.87 4.62
C VAL A 37 9.42 9.15 3.79
N SER A 38 9.88 7.98 4.23
CA SER A 38 10.82 7.16 3.46
C SER A 38 10.20 6.66 2.15
N MET A 39 8.95 6.21 2.17
CA MET A 39 8.20 5.81 0.96
C MET A 39 8.03 6.97 -0.01
N MET A 40 7.68 8.16 0.49
CA MET A 40 7.60 9.38 -0.31
C MET A 40 8.93 9.67 -0.98
N ARG A 41 10.02 9.72 -0.21
CA ARG A 41 11.37 10.03 -0.74
C ARG A 41 11.87 9.01 -1.75
N GLU A 42 11.52 7.73 -1.60
CA GLU A 42 11.95 6.68 -2.54
C GLU A 42 11.15 6.72 -3.85
N GLY A 43 9.90 7.17 -3.80
CA GLY A 43 9.00 7.23 -4.96
C GLY A 43 9.06 8.54 -5.72
N ASP A 44 9.37 9.64 -5.03
CA ASP A 44 9.47 10.99 -5.57
C ASP A 44 10.75 11.10 -6.42
N MET A 45 10.58 10.93 -7.74
CA MET A 45 11.71 10.87 -8.67
C MET A 45 12.07 12.25 -9.21
N ASP A 46 11.11 13.17 -9.25
CA ASP A 46 11.31 14.54 -9.72
C ASP A 46 11.61 15.55 -8.59
N GLY A 47 11.39 15.16 -7.34
CA GLY A 47 11.69 15.95 -6.15
C GLY A 47 10.63 17.01 -5.83
N ASP A 48 9.41 16.87 -6.33
CA ASP A 48 8.32 17.82 -6.08
C ASP A 48 7.66 17.68 -4.69
N GLY A 49 8.03 16.64 -3.95
CA GLY A 49 7.50 16.34 -2.61
C GLY A 49 6.13 15.66 -2.63
N ALA A 50 5.70 15.16 -3.77
CA ALA A 50 4.49 14.38 -3.98
C ALA A 50 4.79 13.13 -4.83
N LEU A 51 3.79 12.25 -4.98
CA LEU A 51 3.86 11.13 -5.91
C LEU A 51 2.77 11.29 -6.94
N ASN A 52 3.17 11.43 -8.20
CA ASN A 52 2.26 11.33 -9.32
C ASN A 52 1.90 9.85 -9.59
N GLN A 53 0.99 9.62 -10.53
CA GLN A 53 0.50 8.28 -10.82
C GLN A 53 1.60 7.33 -11.29
N MET A 54 2.55 7.83 -12.07
CA MET A 54 3.65 7.04 -12.60
C MET A 54 4.63 6.66 -11.50
N GLU A 55 5.04 7.63 -10.70
CA GLU A 55 5.93 7.45 -9.54
C GLU A 55 5.35 6.46 -8.53
N PHE A 56 4.07 6.61 -8.20
CA PHE A 56 3.37 5.66 -7.33
C PHE A 56 3.36 4.25 -7.91
N CYS A 57 3.09 4.10 -9.21
CA CYS A 57 3.13 2.78 -9.87
C CYS A 57 4.53 2.16 -9.84
N VAL A 58 5.58 2.96 -10.08
CA VAL A 58 6.97 2.51 -10.02
C VAL A 58 7.36 2.11 -8.60
N LEU A 59 7.01 2.93 -7.60
CA LEU A 59 7.23 2.63 -6.19
C LEU A 59 6.53 1.33 -5.79
N MET A 60 5.25 1.18 -6.12
CA MET A 60 4.50 -0.04 -5.87
C MET A 60 5.15 -1.24 -6.55
N PHE A 61 5.57 -1.13 -7.81
CA PHE A 61 6.25 -2.21 -8.52
C PHE A 61 7.59 -2.61 -7.86
N ARG A 62 8.37 -1.63 -7.39
CA ARG A 62 9.65 -1.87 -6.69
C ARG A 62 9.44 -2.49 -5.30
N LEU A 63 8.37 -2.12 -4.60
CA LEU A 63 7.98 -2.72 -3.32
C LEU A 63 7.22 -4.06 -3.50
N SER A 64 6.79 -4.41 -4.73
CA SER A 64 5.92 -5.55 -5.05
C SER A 64 6.57 -6.94 -5.14
N PRO A 65 7.87 -7.18 -4.88
CA PRO A 65 8.29 -8.53 -4.50
C PRO A 65 7.93 -8.79 -3.04
N GLU A 66 8.29 -7.88 -2.13
CA GLU A 66 8.27 -8.11 -0.68
C GLU A 66 6.89 -7.83 -0.06
N LEU A 67 6.16 -6.80 -0.51
CA LEU A 67 4.81 -6.50 -0.02
C LEU A 67 3.75 -7.47 -0.57
N MET A 68 3.96 -8.04 -1.77
CA MET A 68 3.09 -9.13 -2.23
C MET A 68 3.34 -10.40 -1.43
N GLU A 69 4.58 -10.70 -1.05
CA GLU A 69 4.91 -11.94 -0.33
C GLU A 69 4.20 -11.99 1.04
N GLU A 70 4.26 -10.90 1.81
CA GLU A 70 3.51 -10.78 3.08
C GLU A 70 1.99 -10.83 2.85
N SER A 71 1.48 -10.10 1.86
CA SER A 71 0.04 -10.07 1.58
C SER A 71 -0.47 -11.40 1.00
N TRP A 72 0.39 -12.19 0.36
CA TRP A 72 0.11 -13.54 -0.17
C TRP A 72 0.16 -14.59 0.93
N ILE A 73 1.07 -14.47 1.90
CA ILE A 73 1.11 -15.33 3.10
C ILE A 73 -0.19 -15.22 3.89
N TRP A 74 -0.70 -14.00 4.09
CA TRP A 74 -2.00 -13.80 4.74
C TRP A 74 -3.17 -14.34 3.91
N LEU A 75 -3.12 -14.21 2.58
CA LEU A 75 -4.14 -14.75 1.70
C LEU A 75 -4.13 -16.30 1.71
N GLU A 76 -2.95 -16.91 1.65
CA GLU A 76 -2.78 -18.37 1.76
C GLU A 76 -3.28 -18.88 3.10
N HIS A 77 -2.92 -18.22 4.21
CA HIS A 77 -3.38 -18.63 5.54
C HIS A 77 -4.91 -18.53 5.67
N ALA A 78 -5.52 -17.45 5.16
CA ALA A 78 -6.97 -17.29 5.15
C ALA A 78 -7.67 -18.34 4.26
N MET A 79 -7.10 -18.67 3.10
CA MET A 79 -7.61 -19.72 2.21
C MET A 79 -7.44 -21.12 2.81
N GLN A 80 -6.41 -21.34 3.62
CA GLN A 80 -6.14 -22.61 4.29
C GLN A 80 -7.10 -22.84 5.48
N GLU A 81 -7.40 -21.78 6.24
CA GLU A 81 -8.43 -21.81 7.29
C GLU A 81 -9.82 -22.16 6.73
N GLU A 82 -10.17 -21.65 5.55
CA GLU A 82 -11.46 -21.95 4.92
C GLU A 82 -11.56 -23.42 4.47
N GLN A 83 -10.47 -24.01 3.97
CA GLN A 83 -10.43 -25.43 3.57
C GLN A 83 -10.41 -26.38 4.77
N ASP A 84 -9.70 -26.04 5.85
CA ASP A 84 -9.67 -26.86 7.07
C ASP A 84 -10.99 -26.77 7.85
N ASN A 85 -11.69 -25.64 7.83
CA ASN A 85 -13.03 -25.53 8.41
C ASN A 85 -14.06 -26.39 7.64
N LYS A 86 -13.92 -26.50 6.30
CA LYS A 86 -14.74 -27.42 5.49
C LYS A 86 -14.43 -28.90 5.74
N ARG A 87 -13.18 -29.26 6.04
CA ARG A 87 -12.80 -30.65 6.38
C ARG A 87 -13.21 -31.08 7.79
N ARG A 88 -13.35 -30.16 8.74
CA ARG A 88 -13.77 -30.46 10.13
C ARG A 88 -15.29 -30.57 10.30
N GLN A 89 -16.08 -30.10 9.34
CA GLN A 89 -17.54 -30.20 9.31
C GLN A 89 -18.08 -31.35 8.42
N SER A 90 -17.19 -32.18 7.86
CA SER A 90 -17.54 -33.44 7.18
C SER A 90 -17.06 -34.64 7.99
#